data_AF-A0A529ANZ3-F1
#
_entry.id   AF-A0A529ANZ3-F1
#
_cell.length_a   1.000
_cell.length_b   1.000
_cell.length_c   1.000
_cell.angle_alpha   90.00
_cell.angle_beta   90.00
_cell.angle_gamma   90.00
#
_symmetry.space_group_name_H-M   'P 1'
#
loop_
_entity.id
_entity.type
_entity.pdbx_description
1 polymer ?
#
loop_
_entity_poly.entity_id
_entity_poly.type
_entity_poly.pdbx_seq_one_letter_code
_entity_poly.pdbx_strand_id
1 'polypeptide(L)'
;MFRYVLTAALALLAMPAFANDSIAELGTGGLILSRSDAVAMESEDLYISPEKVTVDYVFRNNTDKDVDAIVAFPMPDIEGDPNEMPAIPDGQSDNFLGFEVTIDGVAAKPQLEQKAFALGIDIGADLKAQNVPLYPFGDAAKAALAKLPQAVADDWIDRGLIIEDTADDGSGMKTVYVPFWQLRSTYWWRSTFPANKAVRVAHRYKPSVGGTSSVSFFYDGQFQGQYIAYKTRYCMDQTLENAIRKAAKNDPDGTPKYFENRIAYILTTGGNWATGTIGKFKLTVDKGDPKNLVSFCGENVRKVGPTRFEMTAENFYPEHDIDILLLVPTGGDGGSGG
;
A
#
# COMPACT_ATOMS: atom_id res chain seq x y z
N MET A 1 2.83 33.74 45.51
CA MET A 1 2.89 32.30 45.15
C MET A 1 2.37 32.15 43.74
N PHE A 2 3.27 32.12 42.75
CA PHE A 2 2.94 31.89 41.34
C PHE A 2 2.86 30.38 41.12
N ARG A 3 1.69 29.87 40.72
CA ARG A 3 1.53 28.48 40.27
C ARG A 3 1.55 28.48 38.74
N TYR A 4 2.63 27.95 38.18
CA TYR A 4 2.79 27.70 36.75
C TYR A 4 1.84 26.58 36.32
N VAL A 5 1.06 26.84 35.27
CA VAL A 5 0.26 25.85 34.55
C VAL A 5 1.20 25.16 33.56
N LEU A 6 1.41 23.85 33.72
CA LEU A 6 2.04 23.02 32.69
C LEU A 6 0.95 22.43 31.81
N THR A 7 0.84 22.92 30.59
CA THR A 7 0.06 22.30 29.51
C THR A 7 0.95 21.24 28.88
N ALA A 8 0.65 19.95 29.11
CA ALA A 8 1.32 18.86 28.41
C ALA A 8 0.67 18.68 27.04
N ALA A 9 1.37 19.07 25.98
CA ALA A 9 0.99 18.76 24.61
C ALA A 9 1.31 17.29 24.33
N LEU A 10 0.27 16.49 24.10
CA LEU A 10 0.41 15.10 23.67
C LEU A 10 0.67 15.11 22.15
N ALA A 11 1.92 14.87 21.75
CA ALA A 11 2.26 14.69 20.34
C ALA A 11 1.77 13.29 19.90
N LEU A 12 0.77 13.26 19.02
CA LEU A 12 0.35 12.06 18.30
C LEU A 12 1.46 11.66 17.33
N LEU A 13 2.27 10.66 17.72
CA LEU A 13 3.16 9.97 16.82
C LEU A 13 2.31 9.07 15.93
N ALA A 14 2.07 9.49 14.68
CA ALA A 14 1.62 8.58 13.64
C ALA A 14 2.70 7.50 13.47
N MET A 15 2.36 6.24 13.74
CA MET A 15 3.27 5.12 13.45
C MET A 15 3.26 4.89 11.94
N PRO A 16 4.42 4.93 11.25
CA PRO A 16 4.49 4.61 9.83
C PRO A 16 4.10 3.13 9.63
N ALA A 17 3.30 2.88 8.60
CA ALA A 17 3.06 1.54 8.08
C ALA A 17 4.28 1.09 7.27
N PHE A 18 4.61 -0.20 7.33
CA PHE A 18 5.86 -0.80 6.83
C PHE A 18 5.54 -1.76 5.65
N ALA A 19 6.35 -1.84 4.61
CA ALA A 19 6.45 -2.87 3.54
C ALA A 19 7.83 -2.67 2.88
N ASN A 20 8.35 -3.71 2.21
CA ASN A 20 9.78 -4.03 2.00
C ASN A 20 10.29 -5.01 3.08
N ASP A 21 11.09 -6.00 2.65
CA ASP A 21 11.50 -7.13 3.48
C ASP A 21 12.28 -6.63 4.70
N SER A 22 11.97 -7.15 5.87
CA SER A 22 12.70 -6.92 7.11
C SER A 22 12.84 -8.23 7.88
N ILE A 23 13.83 -8.34 8.77
CA ILE A 23 13.79 -9.38 9.80
C ILE A 23 12.58 -9.12 10.70
N ALA A 24 11.98 -10.17 11.21
CA ALA A 24 10.93 -10.10 12.23
C ALA A 24 11.16 -11.08 13.37
N GLU A 25 10.53 -10.78 14.50
CA GLU A 25 10.42 -11.63 15.68
C GLU A 25 8.95 -11.99 15.90
N LEU A 26 8.69 -13.18 16.47
CA LEU A 26 7.35 -13.57 16.90
C LEU A 26 7.19 -13.21 18.38
N GLY A 27 6.47 -12.12 18.65
CA GLY A 27 6.12 -11.69 20.00
C GLY A 27 4.74 -12.20 20.44
N THR A 28 4.35 -11.90 21.68
CA THR A 28 3.02 -12.26 22.23
C THR A 28 1.85 -11.60 21.49
N GLY A 29 2.10 -10.58 20.67
CA GLY A 29 1.11 -9.85 19.86
C GLY A 29 1.26 -10.01 18.34
N GLY A 30 2.02 -11.00 17.87
CA GLY A 30 2.26 -11.23 16.43
C GLY A 30 3.66 -10.84 15.96
N LEU A 31 3.83 -10.66 14.65
CA LEU A 31 5.09 -10.27 14.03
C LEU A 31 5.53 -8.87 14.47
N ILE A 32 6.80 -8.74 14.83
CA ILE A 32 7.45 -7.47 15.14
C ILE A 32 8.63 -7.34 14.19
N LEU A 33 8.63 -6.32 13.33
CA LEU A 33 9.79 -6.05 12.47
C LEU A 33 10.98 -5.67 13.34
N SER A 34 12.12 -6.30 13.10
CA SER A 34 13.37 -6.16 13.82
C SER A 34 14.51 -5.83 12.85
N ARG A 35 15.56 -5.22 13.38
CA ARG A 35 16.75 -4.87 12.61
C ARG A 35 17.72 -6.04 12.59
N SER A 36 18.29 -6.35 11.44
CA SER A 36 19.44 -7.25 11.37
C SER A 36 20.74 -6.47 11.55
N ASP A 37 21.67 -6.96 12.36
CA ASP A 37 23.06 -6.50 12.35
C ASP A 37 23.98 -7.45 11.57
N ALA A 38 23.47 -8.61 11.13
CA ALA A 38 24.26 -9.68 10.53
C ALA A 38 24.07 -9.79 9.01
N VAL A 39 22.85 -9.55 8.53
CA VAL A 39 22.47 -9.70 7.12
C VAL A 39 22.33 -8.32 6.48
N ALA A 40 23.06 -8.07 5.41
CA ALA A 40 22.98 -6.84 4.61
C ALA A 40 22.18 -7.07 3.32
N MET A 41 21.45 -6.05 2.88
CA MET A 41 20.82 -6.04 1.56
C MET A 41 21.81 -5.51 0.52
N GLU A 42 22.39 -6.40 -0.28
CA GLU A 42 23.35 -6.03 -1.33
C GLU A 42 22.67 -5.42 -2.56
N SER A 43 21.47 -5.90 -2.91
CA SER A 43 20.70 -5.33 -4.01
C SER A 43 19.20 -5.58 -3.91
N GLU A 44 18.43 -4.69 -4.54
CA GLU A 44 16.99 -4.79 -4.81
C GLU A 44 16.74 -4.35 -6.28
N ASP A 45 16.15 -5.23 -7.09
CA ASP A 45 15.55 -4.89 -8.40
C ASP A 45 14.02 -4.97 -8.25
N LEU A 46 13.39 -3.80 -8.21
CA LEU A 46 11.97 -3.61 -7.96
C LEU A 46 11.27 -3.23 -9.26
N TYR A 47 10.24 -4.00 -9.63
CA TYR A 47 9.35 -3.69 -10.74
C TYR A 47 7.93 -3.49 -10.21
N ILE A 48 7.29 -2.38 -10.58
CA ILE A 48 5.92 -2.04 -10.19
C ILE A 48 5.08 -1.71 -11.43
N SER A 49 3.93 -2.37 -11.55
CA SER A 49 2.87 -2.04 -12.52
C SER A 49 1.49 -2.30 -11.90
N PRO A 50 0.39 -1.81 -12.51
CA PRO A 50 -0.96 -2.13 -12.06
C PRO A 50 -1.28 -3.62 -11.98
N GLU A 51 -0.62 -4.44 -12.81
CA GLU A 51 -0.89 -5.87 -12.91
C GLU A 51 0.04 -6.73 -12.05
N LYS A 52 1.22 -6.21 -11.69
CA LYS A 52 2.23 -7.01 -11.00
C LYS A 52 3.29 -6.15 -10.33
N VAL A 53 3.66 -6.55 -9.12
CA VAL A 53 4.93 -6.19 -8.47
C VAL A 53 5.84 -7.42 -8.47
N THR A 54 7.11 -7.21 -8.79
CA THR A 54 8.17 -8.21 -8.57
C THR A 54 9.35 -7.56 -7.91
N VAL A 55 9.98 -8.29 -7.00
CA VAL A 55 11.16 -7.81 -6.29
C VAL A 55 12.18 -8.93 -6.24
N ASP A 56 13.41 -8.61 -6.66
CA ASP A 56 14.55 -9.51 -6.61
C ASP A 56 15.62 -8.94 -5.67
N TYR A 57 15.79 -9.58 -4.52
CA TYR A 57 16.81 -9.23 -3.54
C TYR A 57 18.05 -10.11 -3.62
N VAL A 58 19.18 -9.52 -3.23
CA VAL A 58 20.37 -10.26 -2.81
C VAL A 58 20.70 -9.85 -1.38
N PHE A 59 20.61 -10.80 -0.46
CA PHE A 59 21.00 -10.63 0.93
C PHE A 59 22.31 -11.33 1.19
N ARG A 60 23.23 -10.71 1.95
CA ARG A 60 24.48 -11.34 2.38
C ARG A 60 24.58 -11.40 3.90
N ASN A 61 24.85 -12.59 4.42
CA ASN A 61 25.29 -12.75 5.80
C ASN A 61 26.78 -12.41 5.89
N ASN A 62 27.11 -11.38 6.68
CA ASN A 62 28.47 -10.89 6.89
C ASN A 62 29.18 -11.53 8.09
N THR A 63 28.59 -12.56 8.69
CA THR A 63 29.12 -13.24 9.88
C THR A 63 29.72 -14.60 9.52
N ASP A 64 30.47 -15.16 10.46
CA ASP A 64 31.10 -16.48 10.37
C ASP A 64 30.17 -17.64 10.79
N LYS A 65 28.89 -17.35 11.06
CA LYS A 65 27.88 -18.32 11.49
C LYS A 65 26.63 -18.21 10.64
N ASP A 66 25.92 -19.31 10.51
CA ASP A 66 24.62 -19.30 9.88
C ASP A 66 23.64 -18.46 10.72
N VAL A 67 22.79 -17.70 10.04
CA VAL A 67 21.76 -16.86 10.65
C VAL A 67 20.40 -17.37 10.22
N ASP A 68 19.63 -17.88 11.18
CA ASP A 68 18.21 -18.21 10.97
C ASP A 68 17.36 -17.00 11.36
N ALA A 69 16.49 -16.57 10.44
CA ALA A 69 15.62 -15.42 10.67
C ALA A 69 14.21 -15.68 10.13
N ILE A 70 13.25 -14.94 10.69
CA ILE A 70 11.95 -14.74 10.06
C ILE A 70 12.09 -13.50 9.18
N VAL A 71 11.80 -13.66 7.89
CA VAL A 71 11.69 -12.53 6.97
C VAL A 71 10.21 -12.20 6.87
N ALA A 72 9.88 -10.92 7.00
CA ALA A 72 8.53 -10.40 6.87
C ALA A 72 8.49 -9.37 5.76
N PHE A 73 7.50 -9.53 4.88
CA PHE A 73 7.09 -8.59 3.85
C PHE A 73 5.70 -8.06 4.23
N PRO A 74 5.63 -6.91 4.90
CA PRO A 74 4.36 -6.29 5.16
C PRO A 74 3.77 -5.74 3.84
N MET A 75 2.47 -5.54 3.79
CA MET A 75 1.76 -5.02 2.60
C MET A 75 1.31 -3.59 2.89
N PRO A 76 1.13 -2.75 1.85
CA PRO A 76 0.40 -1.49 2.02
C PRO A 76 -0.95 -1.72 2.70
N ASP A 77 -1.28 -0.84 3.63
CA ASP A 77 -2.52 -0.91 4.38
C ASP A 77 -3.73 -0.76 3.44
N ILE A 78 -4.80 -1.51 3.73
CA ILE A 78 -6.07 -1.40 3.03
C ILE A 78 -7.04 -0.65 3.94
N GLU A 79 -7.43 0.56 3.56
CA GLU A 79 -8.37 1.38 4.32
C GLU A 79 -9.80 1.07 3.88
N GLY A 80 -10.69 0.73 4.83
CA GLY A 80 -12.12 0.69 4.58
C GLY A 80 -12.69 2.09 4.50
N ASP A 81 -12.70 2.68 3.30
CA ASP A 81 -13.40 3.94 3.01
C ASP A 81 -14.55 3.65 2.03
N PRO A 82 -15.81 4.00 2.33
CA PRO A 82 -16.93 3.81 1.40
C PRO A 82 -16.80 4.59 0.08
N ASN A 83 -15.95 5.62 0.03
CA ASN A 83 -15.69 6.41 -1.17
C ASN A 83 -14.53 5.85 -2.01
N GLU A 84 -13.78 4.88 -1.47
CA GLU A 84 -12.71 4.19 -2.20
C GLU A 84 -13.12 2.75 -2.52
N MET A 85 -12.97 2.35 -3.78
CA MET A 85 -13.13 0.96 -4.19
C MET A 85 -11.77 0.45 -4.70
N PRO A 86 -10.89 -0.06 -3.82
CA PRO A 86 -9.61 -0.60 -4.28
C PRO A 86 -9.85 -1.83 -5.16
N ALA A 87 -9.16 -1.90 -6.29
CA ALA A 87 -9.15 -3.09 -7.13
C ALA A 87 -8.24 -4.15 -6.48
N ILE A 88 -8.85 -5.12 -5.80
CA ILE A 88 -8.15 -6.24 -5.15
C ILE A 88 -8.45 -7.54 -5.92
N PRO A 89 -7.42 -8.30 -6.33
CA PRO A 89 -7.57 -9.46 -7.22
C PRO A 89 -8.49 -10.58 -6.71
N ASP A 90 -8.41 -10.91 -5.41
CA ASP A 90 -9.22 -11.96 -4.78
C ASP A 90 -9.56 -11.58 -3.33
N GLY A 91 -10.51 -10.68 -3.14
CA GLY A 91 -10.90 -10.17 -1.81
C GLY A 91 -11.53 -11.21 -0.86
N GLN A 92 -11.66 -12.48 -1.26
CA GLN A 92 -12.23 -13.55 -0.43
C GLN A 92 -11.18 -14.60 -0.02
N SER A 93 -9.97 -14.52 -0.55
CA SER A 93 -8.86 -15.43 -0.21
C SER A 93 -7.92 -14.80 0.81
N ASP A 94 -7.36 -15.63 1.69
CA ASP A 94 -6.25 -15.21 2.55
C ASP A 94 -5.07 -14.70 1.69
N ASN A 95 -4.83 -15.29 0.51
CA ASN A 95 -3.83 -14.80 -0.44
C ASN A 95 -4.43 -13.83 -1.47
N PHE A 96 -5.07 -12.77 -0.99
CA PHE A 96 -5.85 -11.82 -1.81
C PHE A 96 -5.07 -11.11 -2.92
N LEU A 97 -3.73 -11.14 -2.88
CA LEU A 97 -2.83 -10.55 -3.89
C LEU A 97 -2.06 -11.59 -4.71
N GLY A 98 -2.22 -12.89 -4.44
CA GLY A 98 -1.44 -13.93 -5.10
C GLY A 98 0.06 -13.84 -4.80
N PHE A 99 0.43 -13.51 -3.55
CA PHE A 99 1.82 -13.42 -3.11
C PHE A 99 2.52 -14.77 -3.20
N GLU A 100 3.69 -14.76 -3.84
CA GLU A 100 4.58 -15.89 -3.99
C GLU A 100 6.01 -15.47 -3.71
N VAL A 101 6.79 -16.34 -3.06
CA VAL A 101 8.19 -16.09 -2.72
C VAL A 101 9.05 -17.31 -3.08
N THR A 102 10.27 -17.04 -3.54
CA THR A 102 11.29 -18.03 -3.82
C THR A 102 12.59 -17.65 -3.11
N ILE A 103 13.33 -18.66 -2.66
CA ILE A 103 14.64 -18.53 -2.02
C ILE A 103 15.62 -19.37 -2.82
N ASP A 104 16.64 -18.73 -3.39
CA ASP A 104 17.59 -19.33 -4.35
C ASP A 104 16.89 -20.11 -5.47
N GLY A 105 15.75 -19.58 -5.95
CA GLY A 105 14.93 -20.17 -7.01
C GLY A 105 14.01 -21.31 -6.57
N VAL A 106 14.01 -21.69 -5.29
CA VAL A 106 13.10 -22.70 -4.73
C VAL A 106 11.90 -22.01 -4.11
N ALA A 107 10.69 -22.46 -4.44
CA ALA A 107 9.46 -21.92 -3.86
C ALA A 107 9.44 -22.11 -2.34
N ALA A 108 9.17 -21.03 -1.61
CA ALA A 108 8.90 -21.04 -0.19
C ALA A 108 7.41 -20.78 0.05
N LYS A 109 6.84 -21.41 1.10
CA LYS A 109 5.44 -21.18 1.48
C LYS A 109 5.38 -20.05 2.51
N PRO A 110 4.89 -18.86 2.15
CA PRO A 110 4.70 -17.78 3.10
C PRO A 110 3.53 -18.10 4.03
N GLN A 111 3.57 -17.53 5.22
CA GLN A 111 2.47 -17.43 6.16
C GLN A 111 1.95 -15.98 6.14
N LEU A 112 0.69 -15.79 6.52
CA LEU A 112 0.06 -14.47 6.54
C LEU A 112 -0.37 -14.13 7.97
N GLU A 113 0.01 -12.94 8.42
CA GLU A 113 -0.58 -12.28 9.58
C GLU A 113 -1.48 -11.14 9.10
N GLN A 114 -2.67 -11.02 9.70
CA GLN A 114 -3.60 -9.92 9.47
C GLN A 114 -4.07 -9.31 10.78
N LYS A 115 -4.16 -7.99 10.79
CA LYS A 115 -4.68 -7.19 11.90
C LYS A 115 -5.60 -6.11 11.37
N ALA A 116 -6.66 -5.82 12.11
CA ALA A 116 -7.61 -4.77 11.76
C ALA A 116 -7.50 -3.65 12.79
N PHE A 117 -7.41 -2.41 12.33
CA PHE A 117 -7.27 -1.24 13.20
C PHE A 117 -8.35 -0.22 12.89
N ALA A 118 -9.05 0.28 13.90
CA ALA A 118 -9.87 1.48 13.81
C ALA A 118 -9.22 2.57 14.66
N LEU A 119 -8.99 3.75 14.08
CA LEU A 119 -8.35 4.88 14.77
C LEU A 119 -7.03 4.52 15.49
N GLY A 120 -6.27 3.58 14.91
CA GLY A 120 -4.99 3.09 15.46
C GLY A 120 -5.11 2.05 16.58
N ILE A 121 -6.33 1.62 16.95
CA ILE A 121 -6.58 0.58 17.95
C ILE A 121 -6.84 -0.75 17.24
N ASP A 122 -6.18 -1.83 17.67
CA ASP A 122 -6.44 -3.18 17.15
C ASP A 122 -7.84 -3.65 17.56
N ILE A 123 -8.71 -3.86 16.58
CA ILE A 123 -10.11 -4.28 16.74
C ILE A 123 -10.33 -5.73 16.29
N GLY A 124 -9.27 -6.49 16.01
CA GLY A 124 -9.38 -7.84 15.48
C GLY A 124 -10.15 -8.79 16.39
N ALA A 125 -10.11 -8.57 17.71
CA ALA A 125 -10.89 -9.33 18.68
C ALA A 125 -12.39 -8.99 18.61
N ASP A 126 -12.74 -7.70 18.45
CA ASP A 126 -14.13 -7.25 18.28
C ASP A 126 -14.74 -7.89 17.03
N LEU A 127 -14.04 -7.80 15.88
CA LEU A 127 -14.51 -8.37 14.61
C LEU A 127 -14.71 -9.88 14.71
N LYS A 128 -13.75 -10.61 15.28
CA LYS A 128 -13.85 -12.06 15.48
C LYS A 128 -15.02 -12.45 16.39
N ALA A 129 -15.26 -11.70 17.46
CA ALA A 129 -16.36 -11.99 18.39
C ALA A 129 -17.74 -11.91 17.70
N GLN A 130 -17.87 -11.07 16.68
CA GLN A 130 -19.11 -10.90 15.90
C GLN A 130 -19.12 -11.67 14.56
N ASN A 131 -18.11 -12.50 14.30
CA ASN A 131 -17.92 -13.20 13.01
C ASN A 131 -17.88 -12.23 11.80
N VAL A 132 -17.31 -11.05 11.99
CA VAL A 132 -17.08 -10.09 10.91
C VAL A 132 -15.69 -10.35 10.32
N PRO A 133 -15.55 -10.53 9.00
CA PRO A 133 -14.25 -10.68 8.34
C PRO A 133 -13.34 -9.47 8.58
N LEU A 134 -12.02 -9.68 8.66
CA LEU A 134 -11.06 -8.57 8.78
C LEU A 134 -10.95 -7.76 7.48
N TYR A 135 -11.24 -8.37 6.33
CA TYR A 135 -11.24 -7.69 5.05
C TYR A 135 -12.41 -6.70 4.96
N PRO A 136 -12.17 -5.38 4.82
CA PRO A 136 -13.20 -4.35 4.94
C PRO A 136 -14.04 -4.15 3.68
N PHE A 137 -13.89 -5.00 2.66
CA PHE A 137 -14.60 -4.86 1.39
C PHE A 137 -15.38 -6.12 0.99
N GLY A 138 -16.26 -5.97 0.01
CA GLY A 138 -17.08 -7.06 -0.54
C GLY A 138 -18.33 -7.39 0.30
N ASP A 139 -19.14 -8.30 -0.26
CA ASP A 139 -20.46 -8.62 0.30
C ASP A 139 -20.39 -9.33 1.64
N ALA A 140 -19.29 -10.07 1.91
CA ALA A 140 -19.13 -10.81 3.15
C ALA A 140 -19.08 -9.89 4.38
N ALA A 141 -18.32 -8.80 4.31
CA ALA A 141 -18.25 -7.81 5.40
C ALA A 141 -19.60 -7.12 5.60
N LYS A 142 -20.22 -6.63 4.52
CA LYS A 142 -21.54 -5.98 4.55
C LYS A 142 -22.62 -6.90 5.15
N ALA A 143 -22.66 -8.16 4.72
CA ALA A 143 -23.62 -9.15 5.21
C ALA A 143 -23.38 -9.54 6.68
N ALA A 144 -22.15 -9.48 7.17
CA ALA A 144 -21.83 -9.69 8.58
C ALA A 144 -22.26 -8.49 9.43
N LEU A 145 -21.97 -7.26 8.97
CA LEU A 145 -22.38 -6.03 9.67
C LEU A 145 -23.91 -5.90 9.77
N ALA A 146 -24.64 -6.28 8.72
CA ALA A 146 -26.11 -6.27 8.72
C ALA A 146 -26.74 -7.23 9.75
N LYS A 147 -25.96 -8.15 10.33
CA LYS A 147 -26.41 -9.12 11.34
C LYS A 147 -26.00 -8.74 12.77
N LEU A 148 -25.31 -7.61 12.95
CA LEU A 148 -24.89 -7.17 14.27
C LEU A 148 -26.10 -6.92 15.17
N PRO A 149 -26.06 -7.31 16.45
CA PRO A 149 -27.02 -6.81 17.43
C PRO A 149 -26.94 -5.28 17.48
N GLN A 150 -28.09 -4.60 17.57
CA GLN A 150 -28.14 -3.13 17.53
C GLN A 150 -27.19 -2.47 18.55
N ALA A 151 -27.15 -2.96 19.79
CA ALA A 151 -26.26 -2.42 20.81
C ALA A 151 -24.77 -2.56 20.48
N VAL A 152 -24.38 -3.55 19.67
CA VAL A 152 -23.01 -3.70 19.18
C VAL A 152 -22.74 -2.74 18.03
N ALA A 153 -23.70 -2.57 17.12
CA ALA A 153 -23.59 -1.59 16.04
C ALA A 153 -23.45 -0.18 16.61
N ASP A 154 -24.27 0.19 17.60
CA ASP A 154 -24.21 1.50 18.28
C ASP A 154 -22.82 1.71 18.93
N ASP A 155 -22.29 0.73 19.67
CA ASP A 155 -20.93 0.77 20.24
C ASP A 155 -19.85 0.94 19.17
N TRP A 156 -19.96 0.21 18.05
CA TRP A 156 -18.98 0.26 16.97
C TRP A 156 -19.01 1.59 16.22
N ILE A 157 -20.18 2.22 16.08
CA ILE A 157 -20.31 3.57 15.53
C ILE A 157 -19.65 4.58 16.47
N ASP A 158 -19.97 4.52 17.77
CA ASP A 158 -19.41 5.43 18.79
C ASP A 158 -17.87 5.33 18.87
N ARG A 159 -17.32 4.13 18.66
CA ARG A 159 -15.88 3.86 18.63
C ARG A 159 -15.22 4.09 17.26
N GLY A 160 -16.01 4.38 16.21
CA GLY A 160 -15.53 4.64 14.85
C GLY A 160 -15.01 3.41 14.10
N LEU A 161 -15.54 2.22 14.39
CA LEU A 161 -15.24 0.98 13.66
C LEU A 161 -16.05 0.87 12.37
N ILE A 162 -17.28 1.36 12.38
CA ILE A 162 -18.21 1.36 11.25
C ILE A 162 -18.90 2.71 11.14
N ILE A 163 -19.44 3.01 9.97
CA ILE A 163 -20.30 4.19 9.78
C ILE A 163 -21.64 3.79 9.18
N GLU A 164 -22.62 4.67 9.34
CA GLU A 164 -23.91 4.58 8.67
C GLU A 164 -23.82 5.15 7.26
N ASP A 165 -24.20 4.35 6.28
CA ASP A 165 -24.46 4.80 4.92
C ASP A 165 -25.96 4.71 4.67
N THR A 166 -26.60 5.87 4.51
CA THR A 166 -28.05 5.95 4.30
C THR A 166 -28.33 6.40 2.87
N ALA A 167 -28.90 5.50 2.08
CA ALA A 167 -29.26 5.74 0.69
C ALA A 167 -30.71 5.31 0.40
N ASP A 168 -31.34 5.98 -0.56
CA ASP A 168 -32.62 5.52 -1.13
C ASP A 168 -32.34 4.61 -2.32
N ASP A 169 -32.66 3.33 -2.18
CA ASP A 169 -32.49 2.32 -3.24
C ASP A 169 -33.71 2.20 -4.16
N GLY A 170 -34.64 3.16 -4.08
CA GLY A 170 -35.93 3.14 -4.77
C GLY A 170 -37.02 2.39 -4.02
N SER A 171 -36.71 1.77 -2.87
CA SER A 171 -37.71 1.22 -1.94
C SER A 171 -37.84 2.05 -0.65
N GLY A 172 -37.23 3.24 -0.61
CA GLY A 172 -37.19 4.13 0.53
C GLY A 172 -35.79 4.21 1.15
N MET A 173 -35.62 5.14 2.09
CA MET A 173 -34.37 5.32 2.81
C MET A 173 -34.00 4.05 3.59
N LYS A 174 -32.82 3.51 3.30
CA LYS A 174 -32.22 2.40 4.04
C LYS A 174 -30.86 2.80 4.58
N THR A 175 -30.66 2.55 5.86
CA THR A 175 -29.37 2.67 6.52
C THR A 175 -28.69 1.30 6.48
N VAL A 176 -27.46 1.27 5.99
CA VAL A 176 -26.58 0.10 6.06
C VAL A 176 -25.32 0.49 6.82
N TYR A 177 -24.69 -0.49 7.47
CA TYR A 177 -23.41 -0.30 8.12
C TYR A 177 -22.29 -0.67 7.16
N VAL A 178 -21.29 0.21 7.05
CA VAL A 178 -20.10 -0.02 6.22
C VAL A 178 -18.84 -0.04 7.08
N PRO A 179 -17.85 -0.88 6.72
CA PRO A 179 -16.56 -0.92 7.40
C PRO A 179 -15.85 0.43 7.41
N PHE A 180 -15.25 0.78 8.55
CA PHE A 180 -14.41 1.98 8.69
C PHE A 180 -13.12 1.65 9.47
N TRP A 181 -12.48 0.54 9.11
CA TRP A 181 -11.22 0.08 9.69
C TRP A 181 -10.18 -0.19 8.61
N GLN A 182 -8.92 -0.14 9.04
CA GLN A 182 -7.74 -0.44 8.24
C GLN A 182 -7.35 -1.91 8.42
N LEU A 183 -7.16 -2.64 7.32
CA LEU A 183 -6.56 -3.97 7.32
C LEU A 183 -5.05 -3.86 7.05
N ARG A 184 -4.24 -4.36 7.98
CA ARG A 184 -2.81 -4.56 7.83
C ARG A 184 -2.52 -6.03 7.58
N SER A 185 -1.75 -6.32 6.53
CA SER A 185 -1.37 -7.68 6.14
C SER A 185 0.14 -7.82 6.10
N THR A 186 0.68 -8.94 6.56
CA THR A 186 2.11 -9.22 6.52
C THR A 186 2.37 -10.67 6.14
N TYR A 187 3.03 -10.87 5.00
CA TYR A 187 3.54 -12.17 4.61
C TYR A 187 4.87 -12.41 5.31
N TRP A 188 5.12 -13.63 5.74
CA TRP A 188 6.38 -13.98 6.39
C TRP A 188 6.79 -15.42 6.14
N TRP A 189 8.08 -15.69 6.20
CA TRP A 189 8.65 -17.02 6.04
C TRP A 189 9.94 -17.15 6.85
N ARG A 190 10.38 -18.38 7.07
CA ARG A 190 11.70 -18.65 7.67
C ARG A 190 12.75 -18.72 6.58
N SER A 191 13.90 -18.11 6.82
CA SER A 191 15.05 -18.19 5.93
C SER A 191 16.31 -18.47 6.74
N THR A 192 17.23 -19.22 6.15
CA THR A 192 18.58 -19.43 6.66
C THR A 192 19.54 -18.69 5.75
N PHE A 193 20.34 -17.80 6.32
CA PHE A 193 21.41 -17.09 5.63
C PHE A 193 22.75 -17.72 6.02
N PRO A 194 23.38 -18.54 5.16
CA PRO A 194 24.60 -19.23 5.54
C PRO A 194 25.77 -18.27 5.74
N ALA A 195 26.70 -18.62 6.64
CA ALA A 195 27.88 -17.82 6.94
C ALA A 195 28.63 -17.35 5.69
N ASN A 196 28.89 -16.04 5.58
CA ASN A 196 29.61 -15.42 4.47
C ASN A 196 29.04 -15.70 3.06
N LYS A 197 27.76 -16.09 2.94
CA LYS A 197 27.10 -16.35 1.66
C LYS A 197 26.02 -15.31 1.35
N ALA A 198 25.77 -15.17 0.05
CA ALA A 198 24.62 -14.47 -0.47
C ALA A 198 23.44 -15.46 -0.65
N VAL A 199 22.24 -14.98 -0.40
CA VAL A 199 20.96 -15.65 -0.62
C VAL A 199 20.11 -14.76 -1.51
N ARG A 200 19.53 -15.34 -2.57
CA ARG A 200 18.59 -14.65 -3.44
C ARG A 200 17.18 -14.87 -2.95
N VAL A 201 16.43 -13.80 -2.77
CA VAL A 201 15.02 -13.87 -2.41
C VAL A 201 14.26 -13.12 -3.49
N ALA A 202 13.27 -13.77 -4.10
CA ALA A 202 12.44 -13.14 -5.11
C ALA A 202 10.98 -13.35 -4.78
N HIS A 203 10.17 -12.29 -4.83
CA HIS A 203 8.74 -12.37 -4.62
C HIS A 203 7.95 -11.63 -5.68
N ARG A 204 6.70 -12.05 -5.86
CA ARG A 204 5.76 -11.43 -6.79
C ARG A 204 4.34 -11.45 -6.25
N TYR A 205 3.57 -10.45 -6.61
CA TYR A 205 2.15 -10.35 -6.30
C TYR A 205 1.47 -9.37 -7.26
N LYS A 206 0.14 -9.35 -7.29
CA LYS A 206 -0.62 -8.30 -7.98
C LYS A 206 -0.96 -7.21 -6.95
N PRO A 207 -0.57 -5.94 -7.17
CA PRO A 207 -0.80 -4.90 -6.17
C PRO A 207 -2.27 -4.54 -6.04
N SER A 208 -2.65 -4.00 -4.88
CA SER A 208 -3.90 -3.24 -4.74
C SER A 208 -3.75 -1.93 -5.49
N VAL A 209 -4.76 -1.58 -6.31
CA VAL A 209 -4.80 -0.31 -7.04
C VAL A 209 -5.99 0.49 -6.51
N GLY A 210 -5.70 1.56 -5.77
CA GLY A 210 -6.71 2.53 -5.36
C GLY A 210 -7.17 3.33 -6.58
N GLY A 211 -8.42 3.78 -6.61
CA GLY A 211 -8.90 4.53 -7.76
C GLY A 211 -10.04 5.50 -7.47
N THR A 212 -10.13 6.52 -8.33
CA THR A 212 -11.21 7.51 -8.32
C THR A 212 -11.68 7.75 -9.75
N SER A 213 -13.00 7.92 -9.92
CA SER A 213 -13.65 8.01 -11.23
C SER A 213 -13.27 9.24 -12.07
N SER A 214 -12.57 10.21 -11.48
CA SER A 214 -12.16 11.46 -12.12
C SER A 214 -10.89 12.03 -11.47
N VAL A 215 -10.27 13.00 -12.15
CA VAL A 215 -9.17 13.80 -11.60
C VAL A 215 -9.70 14.75 -10.53
N SER A 216 -9.46 14.40 -9.27
CA SER A 216 -9.95 15.07 -8.06
C SER A 216 -9.30 16.43 -7.78
N PHE A 217 -8.14 16.69 -8.39
CA PHE A 217 -7.32 17.88 -8.14
C PHE A 217 -7.28 18.87 -9.33
N PHE A 218 -8.16 18.70 -10.31
CA PHE A 218 -8.32 19.62 -11.43
C PHE A 218 -9.79 19.75 -11.85
N TYR A 219 -10.36 20.94 -11.62
CA TYR A 219 -11.73 21.28 -12.00
C TYR A 219 -11.84 22.79 -12.25
N ASP A 220 -12.87 23.25 -12.95
CA ASP A 220 -13.05 24.65 -13.38
C ASP A 220 -11.84 25.22 -14.16
N GLY A 221 -11.12 24.36 -14.90
CA GLY A 221 -9.96 24.74 -15.70
C GLY A 221 -8.67 25.05 -14.91
N GLN A 222 -8.64 24.77 -13.61
CA GLN A 222 -7.52 25.08 -12.73
C GLN A 222 -7.16 23.93 -11.78
N PHE A 223 -5.90 23.92 -11.34
CA PHE A 223 -5.45 23.02 -10.28
C PHE A 223 -5.90 23.58 -8.93
N GLN A 224 -6.65 22.78 -8.16
CA GLN A 224 -7.23 23.19 -6.88
C GLN A 224 -7.61 21.95 -6.04
N GLY A 225 -8.21 22.16 -4.88
CA GLY A 225 -8.53 21.07 -3.94
C GLY A 225 -7.26 20.39 -3.42
N GLN A 226 -7.15 19.07 -3.63
CA GLN A 226 -6.05 18.23 -3.15
C GLN A 226 -4.74 18.40 -3.96
N TYR A 227 -4.68 19.32 -4.91
CA TYR A 227 -3.54 19.49 -5.82
C TYR A 227 -2.19 19.61 -5.12
N ILE A 228 -2.06 20.41 -4.05
CA ILE A 228 -0.78 20.56 -3.36
C ILE A 228 -0.35 19.25 -2.70
N ALA A 229 -1.28 18.54 -2.06
CA ALA A 229 -1.01 17.24 -1.45
C ALA A 229 -0.57 16.21 -2.50
N TYR A 230 -1.29 16.11 -3.62
CA TYR A 230 -0.95 15.22 -4.73
C TYR A 230 0.39 15.59 -5.37
N LYS A 231 0.66 16.88 -5.57
CA LYS A 231 1.91 17.35 -6.17
C LYS A 231 3.11 16.96 -5.32
N THR A 232 3.01 17.10 -4.00
CA THR A 232 4.06 16.66 -3.08
C THR A 232 4.18 15.14 -3.04
N ARG A 233 3.06 14.42 -2.88
CA ARG A 233 3.05 12.96 -2.71
C ARG A 233 3.57 12.21 -3.95
N TYR A 234 3.14 12.62 -5.14
CA TYR A 234 3.47 11.94 -6.39
C TYR A 234 4.55 12.64 -7.21
N CYS A 235 5.19 13.67 -6.66
CA CYS A 235 6.18 14.50 -7.34
C CYS A 235 5.70 15.00 -8.73
N MET A 236 4.48 15.53 -8.79
CA MET A 236 3.89 15.99 -10.06
C MET A 236 4.71 17.11 -10.69
N ASP A 237 5.17 16.87 -11.91
CA ASP A 237 6.01 17.78 -12.67
C ASP A 237 5.19 18.63 -13.67
N GLN A 238 5.87 19.60 -14.30
CA GLN A 238 5.24 20.46 -15.30
C GLN A 238 4.76 19.67 -16.53
N THR A 239 5.40 18.55 -16.85
CA THR A 239 5.05 17.69 -17.99
C THR A 239 3.67 17.09 -17.78
N LEU A 240 3.44 16.48 -16.62
CA LEU A 240 2.14 15.93 -16.23
C LEU A 240 1.08 17.03 -16.18
N GLU A 241 1.39 18.15 -15.54
CA GLU A 241 0.45 19.26 -15.42
C GLU A 241 0.00 19.80 -16.79
N ASN A 242 0.93 19.91 -17.73
CA ASN A 242 0.64 20.34 -19.10
C ASN A 242 -0.22 19.31 -19.84
N ALA A 243 0.00 18.02 -19.62
CA ALA A 243 -0.81 16.96 -20.19
C ALA A 243 -2.26 17.01 -19.68
N ILE A 244 -2.46 17.24 -18.38
CA ILE A 244 -3.79 17.42 -17.77
C ILE A 244 -4.50 18.65 -18.35
N ARG A 245 -3.83 19.80 -18.40
CA ARG A 245 -4.39 21.03 -19.01
C ARG A 245 -4.76 20.82 -20.47
N LYS A 246 -3.96 20.08 -21.23
CA LYS A 246 -4.24 19.76 -22.63
C LYS A 246 -5.47 18.86 -22.76
N ALA A 247 -5.58 17.84 -21.91
CA ALA A 247 -6.73 16.94 -21.91
C ALA A 247 -8.03 17.69 -21.58
N ALA A 248 -8.00 18.55 -20.56
CA ALA A 248 -9.14 19.39 -20.18
C ALA A 248 -9.59 20.33 -21.31
N LYS A 249 -8.65 20.95 -22.05
CA LYS A 249 -8.97 21.84 -23.18
C LYS A 249 -9.59 21.10 -24.38
N ASN A 250 -9.29 19.82 -24.53
CA ASN A 250 -9.80 19.00 -25.62
C ASN A 250 -11.18 18.41 -25.32
N ASP A 251 -11.70 18.66 -24.11
CA ASP A 251 -12.99 18.16 -23.66
C ASP A 251 -14.02 19.31 -23.59
N PRO A 252 -15.23 19.14 -24.15
CA PRO A 252 -16.27 20.17 -24.12
C PRO A 252 -16.69 20.61 -22.71
N ASP A 253 -16.60 19.71 -21.72
CA ASP A 253 -16.96 19.99 -20.34
C ASP A 253 -15.81 20.65 -19.57
N GLY A 254 -14.66 20.86 -20.23
CA GLY A 254 -13.47 21.46 -19.62
C GLY A 254 -12.78 20.57 -18.60
N THR A 255 -13.10 19.26 -18.58
CA THR A 255 -12.60 18.29 -17.60
C THR A 255 -11.63 17.29 -18.24
N PRO A 256 -10.51 16.96 -17.58
CA PRO A 256 -9.59 15.97 -18.09
C PRO A 256 -10.19 14.57 -17.92
N LYS A 257 -10.49 13.90 -19.03
CA LYS A 257 -11.08 12.55 -19.08
C LYS A 257 -10.08 11.44 -18.70
N TYR A 258 -9.75 11.38 -17.41
CA TYR A 258 -8.94 10.32 -16.81
C TYR A 258 -9.59 9.74 -15.55
N PHE A 259 -9.38 8.45 -15.34
CA PHE A 259 -9.46 7.79 -14.04
C PHE A 259 -8.13 7.96 -13.30
N GLU A 260 -8.20 8.21 -12.00
CA GLU A 260 -7.03 8.14 -11.13
C GLU A 260 -6.83 6.69 -10.69
N ASN A 261 -5.61 6.18 -10.86
CA ASN A 261 -5.16 4.93 -10.27
C ASN A 261 -3.94 5.23 -9.38
N ARG A 262 -3.92 4.70 -8.16
CA ARG A 262 -2.89 4.96 -7.15
C ARG A 262 -2.30 3.63 -6.69
N ILE A 263 -0.97 3.52 -6.72
CA ILE A 263 -0.24 2.35 -6.22
C ILE A 263 0.74 2.84 -5.15
N ALA A 264 0.70 2.20 -3.99
CA ALA A 264 1.68 2.40 -2.93
C ALA A 264 2.59 1.17 -2.83
N TYR A 265 3.89 1.41 -2.62
CA TYR A 265 4.87 0.40 -2.28
C TYR A 265 5.75 0.97 -1.18
N ILE A 266 5.78 0.31 -0.04
CA ILE A 266 6.59 0.78 1.07
C ILE A 266 8.01 0.30 0.81
N LEU A 267 8.98 1.18 1.01
CA LEU A 267 10.39 0.98 0.67
C LEU A 267 11.29 1.21 1.88
N THR A 268 10.84 2.04 2.83
CA THR A 268 11.58 2.51 3.99
C THR A 268 12.16 1.39 4.87
N THR A 269 11.51 0.22 4.98
CA THR A 269 12.07 -0.92 5.74
C THR A 269 13.27 -1.59 5.09
N GLY A 270 13.62 -1.25 3.84
CA GLY A 270 14.92 -1.60 3.26
C GLY A 270 16.10 -1.09 4.11
N GLY A 271 15.88 -0.09 4.96
CA GLY A 271 16.83 0.41 5.96
C GLY A 271 16.98 -0.46 7.23
N ASN A 272 16.19 -1.53 7.41
CA ASN A 272 16.25 -2.39 8.61
C ASN A 272 17.35 -3.46 8.54
N TRP A 273 18.10 -3.54 7.44
CA TRP A 273 19.20 -4.49 7.28
C TRP A 273 20.52 -3.91 7.80
N ALA A 274 21.54 -4.75 7.96
CA ALA A 274 22.77 -4.42 8.71
C ALA A 274 23.43 -3.10 8.30
N THR A 275 23.44 -2.81 7.00
CA THR A 275 24.04 -1.60 6.43
C THR A 275 23.19 -0.34 6.59
N GLY A 276 21.89 -0.47 6.87
CA GLY A 276 20.94 0.65 6.87
C GLY A 276 20.63 1.22 5.48
N THR A 277 21.24 0.67 4.43
CA THR A 277 21.10 1.09 3.04
C THR A 277 20.95 -0.13 2.14
N ILE A 278 20.30 0.06 1.00
CA ILE A 278 20.25 -0.89 -0.11
C ILE A 278 21.52 -0.70 -0.95
N GLY A 279 22.35 -1.73 -1.07
CA GLY A 279 23.63 -1.62 -1.80
C GLY A 279 23.44 -1.15 -3.24
N LYS A 280 22.69 -1.91 -4.05
CA LYS A 280 22.29 -1.53 -5.42
C LYS A 280 20.78 -1.52 -5.53
N PHE A 281 20.21 -0.36 -5.79
CA PHE A 281 18.78 -0.21 -5.97
C PHE A 281 18.46 0.05 -7.44
N LYS A 282 17.47 -0.67 -7.97
CA LYS A 282 16.87 -0.40 -9.26
C LYS A 282 15.35 -0.42 -9.09
N LEU A 283 14.69 0.64 -9.55
CA LEU A 283 13.24 0.73 -9.64
C LEU A 283 12.84 0.83 -11.10
N THR A 284 11.91 -0.03 -11.52
CA THR A 284 11.22 0.02 -12.79
C THR A 284 9.72 0.25 -12.56
N VAL A 285 9.20 1.39 -13.02
CA VAL A 285 7.76 1.68 -13.02
C VAL A 285 7.22 1.50 -14.44
N ASP A 286 6.21 0.65 -14.58
CA ASP A 286 5.53 0.39 -15.85
C ASP A 286 4.06 0.85 -15.78
N LYS A 287 3.73 1.87 -16.57
CA LYS A 287 2.38 2.45 -16.60
C LYS A 287 1.37 1.63 -17.43
N GLY A 288 1.77 0.48 -17.99
CA GLY A 288 0.91 -0.45 -18.69
C GLY A 288 0.54 -0.05 -20.12
N ASP A 289 -0.09 1.10 -20.32
CA ASP A 289 -0.50 1.61 -21.65
C ASP A 289 0.25 2.91 -22.00
N PRO A 290 0.79 3.09 -23.22
CA PRO A 290 1.45 4.33 -23.67
C PRO A 290 0.60 5.61 -23.54
N LYS A 291 -0.73 5.51 -23.49
CA LYS A 291 -1.68 6.61 -23.30
C LYS A 291 -1.84 7.03 -21.84
N ASN A 292 -1.54 6.16 -20.88
CA ASN A 292 -1.60 6.52 -19.46
C ASN A 292 -0.59 7.62 -19.13
N LEU A 293 -0.92 8.52 -18.22
CA LEU A 293 0.08 9.39 -17.61
C LEU A 293 0.57 8.75 -16.31
N VAL A 294 1.81 9.07 -15.90
CA VAL A 294 2.43 8.53 -14.69
C VAL A 294 3.20 9.63 -13.97
N SER A 295 3.14 9.61 -12.64
CA SER A 295 3.92 10.47 -11.74
C SER A 295 4.31 9.70 -10.49
N PHE A 296 5.57 9.80 -10.10
CA PHE A 296 6.10 9.23 -8.87
C PHE A 296 7.39 9.96 -8.49
N CYS A 297 7.74 9.91 -7.21
CA CYS A 297 8.99 10.45 -6.73
C CYS A 297 10.16 9.51 -7.05
N GLY A 298 11.25 10.07 -7.58
CA GLY A 298 12.45 9.31 -7.91
C GLY A 298 13.56 10.21 -8.42
N GLU A 299 14.81 9.78 -8.23
CA GLU A 299 15.98 10.52 -8.67
C GLU A 299 16.43 10.06 -10.06
N ASN A 300 16.72 11.01 -10.95
CA ASN A 300 17.25 10.73 -12.29
C ASN A 300 16.42 9.71 -13.09
N VAL A 301 15.10 9.71 -12.92
CA VAL A 301 14.18 8.80 -13.60
C VAL A 301 14.29 8.97 -15.12
N ARG A 302 14.50 7.86 -15.82
CA ARG A 302 14.62 7.82 -17.28
C ARG A 302 13.48 7.01 -17.88
N LYS A 303 12.86 7.53 -18.93
CA LYS A 303 11.98 6.73 -19.77
C LYS A 303 12.79 5.77 -20.63
N VAL A 304 12.64 4.46 -20.42
CA VAL A 304 13.39 3.40 -21.10
C VAL A 304 12.55 2.61 -22.10
N GLY A 305 11.26 2.91 -22.21
CA GLY A 305 10.36 2.32 -23.18
C GLY A 305 9.06 3.10 -23.32
N PRO A 306 8.08 2.61 -24.11
CA PRO A 306 6.79 3.29 -24.30
C PRO A 306 6.03 3.51 -22.97
N THR A 307 6.17 2.57 -22.04
CA THR A 307 5.45 2.54 -20.75
C THR A 307 6.37 2.51 -19.53
N ARG A 308 7.68 2.27 -19.73
CA ARG A 308 8.63 1.97 -18.64
C ARG A 308 9.53 3.15 -18.32
N PHE A 309 9.69 3.36 -17.01
CA PHE A 309 10.53 4.37 -16.40
C PHE A 309 11.44 3.70 -15.38
N GLU A 310 12.73 4.04 -15.40
CA GLU A 310 13.73 3.41 -14.55
C GLU A 310 14.54 4.45 -13.79
N MET A 311 14.89 4.12 -12.54
CA MET A 311 15.96 4.77 -11.80
C MET A 311 16.88 3.73 -11.17
N THR A 312 18.14 4.11 -10.98
CA THR A 312 19.15 3.27 -10.33
C THR A 312 19.93 4.11 -9.32
N ALA A 313 20.26 3.52 -8.18
CA ALA A 313 21.06 4.16 -7.15
C ALA A 313 22.02 3.13 -6.51
N GLU A 314 23.13 3.64 -5.98
CA GLU A 314 24.13 2.88 -5.23
C GLU A 314 24.14 3.41 -3.79
N ASN A 315 24.29 2.53 -2.80
CA ASN A 315 24.17 2.83 -1.37
C ASN A 315 22.90 3.63 -1.04
N PHE A 316 21.79 3.20 -1.62
CA PHE A 316 20.52 3.90 -1.57
C PHE A 316 19.91 3.83 -0.16
N TYR A 317 19.63 5.00 0.42
CA TYR A 317 18.92 5.12 1.68
C TYR A 317 17.43 5.35 1.39
N PRO A 318 16.54 4.40 1.75
CA PRO A 318 15.11 4.53 1.46
C PRO A 318 14.44 5.50 2.44
N GLU A 319 14.51 6.79 2.18
CA GLU A 319 13.93 7.85 3.03
C GLU A 319 12.40 7.87 3.03
N HIS A 320 11.82 7.46 1.90
CA HIS A 320 10.40 7.53 1.64
C HIS A 320 9.94 6.28 0.91
N ASP A 321 8.65 6.00 1.08
CA ASP A 321 7.94 4.99 0.31
C ASP A 321 7.67 5.48 -1.11
N ILE A 322 7.32 4.55 -1.99
CA ILE A 322 7.02 4.82 -3.38
C ILE A 322 5.51 4.96 -3.53
N ASP A 323 5.08 6.18 -3.88
CA ASP A 323 3.72 6.49 -4.29
C ASP A 323 3.68 6.76 -5.81
N ILE A 324 2.81 6.03 -6.52
CA ILE A 324 2.65 6.14 -7.97
C ILE A 324 1.22 6.58 -8.29
N LEU A 325 1.11 7.70 -9.00
CA LEU A 325 -0.13 8.15 -9.62
C LEU A 325 -0.13 7.79 -11.10
N LEU A 326 -1.19 7.14 -11.54
CA LEU A 326 -1.49 6.85 -12.92
C LEU A 326 -2.79 7.55 -13.31
N LEU A 327 -2.78 8.24 -14.45
CA LEU A 327 -4.01 8.81 -15.04
C LEU A 327 -4.37 8.01 -16.29
N VAL A 328 -5.47 7.25 -16.22
CA VAL A 328 -5.90 6.29 -17.24
C VAL A 328 -7.05 6.88 -18.06
N PRO A 329 -6.95 7.01 -19.39
CA PRO A 329 -7.99 7.66 -20.19
C PRO A 329 -9.36 6.97 -20.09
N THR A 330 -10.46 7.72 -19.92
CA THR A 330 -11.82 7.15 -19.74
C THR A 330 -12.47 6.60 -21.02
N GLY A 331 -11.79 6.66 -22.17
CA GLY A 331 -12.33 6.28 -23.49
C GLY A 331 -11.39 5.43 -24.35
N GLY A 332 -10.39 4.78 -23.75
CA GLY A 332 -9.57 3.80 -24.45
C GLY A 332 -10.08 2.39 -24.18
N ASP A 333 -10.29 1.60 -25.24
CA ASP A 333 -10.50 0.14 -25.14
C ASP A 333 -9.42 -0.51 -24.27
N GLY A 334 -9.75 -0.70 -23.00
CA GLY A 334 -8.91 -1.31 -21.98
C GLY A 334 -9.83 -2.07 -21.04
N GLY A 335 -10.38 -3.19 -21.55
CA GLY A 335 -11.30 -4.03 -20.81
C GLY A 335 -10.69 -4.56 -19.51
N SER A 336 -11.36 -4.23 -18.42
CA SER A 336 -11.43 -4.93 -17.14
C SER A 336 -12.58 -4.22 -16.40
N GLY A 337 -13.83 -4.62 -16.60
CA GLY A 337 -14.39 -5.82 -15.95
C GLY A 337 -14.93 -5.36 -14.61
N GLY A 338 -16.25 -5.18 -14.52
CA GLY A 338 -16.93 -4.65 -13.34
C GLY A 338 -17.14 -5.67 -12.23
#